data_AF-A0A7J7KB37-F1
#
_entry.id   AF-A0A7J7KB37-F1
#
_cell.length_a   1.000
_cell.length_b   1.000
_cell.length_c   1.000
_cell.angle_alpha   90.00
_cell.angle_beta   90.00
_cell.angle_gamma   90.00
#
_symmetry.space_group_name_H-M   'P 1'
#
loop_
_entity.id
_entity.type
_entity.pdbx_description
1 polymer ?
#
loop_
_entity_poly.entity_id
_entity_poly.type
_entity_poly.pdbx_seq_one_letter_code
_entity_poly.pdbx_strand_id
1 'polypeptide(L)'
;MGKGYTITRGRISAGGVIKIIVCSILFLVATIAMFIWEVASFDPGLVLYIYDSTPGYCLIGIKIACWLWFLYGIFFTLKHYREKMVFYIPFLVLYTVWFWFGASVALAAINTIPKWMKEKVVQGCSLAAIFIGHLIFLILTWPTMANKTFPYHIKTTQ
;
A
#
# COMPACT_ATOMS: atom_id res chain seq x y z
N MET A 1 -10.38 -1.29 3.50
CA MET A 1 -10.73 -0.80 2.15
C MET A 1 -11.11 -1.93 1.20
N GLY A 2 -10.20 -2.84 0.81
CA GLY A 2 -10.46 -3.88 -0.20
C GLY A 2 -11.65 -4.81 0.07
N LYS A 3 -11.91 -5.18 1.33
CA LYS A 3 -13.09 -5.98 1.74
C LYS A 3 -14.41 -5.18 1.86
N GLY A 4 -14.40 -3.89 1.57
CA GLY A 4 -15.57 -3.01 1.64
C GLY A 4 -16.02 -2.54 3.01
N TYR A 5 -15.09 -2.48 3.95
CA TYR A 5 -15.26 -1.71 5.18
C TYR A 5 -15.66 -0.26 4.86
N THR A 6 -16.76 0.19 5.47
CA THR A 6 -17.39 1.52 5.32
C THR A 6 -18.12 1.76 3.98
N ILE A 7 -17.85 0.97 2.92
CA ILE A 7 -18.48 1.15 1.59
C ILE A 7 -19.65 0.18 1.36
N THR A 8 -19.44 -1.12 1.64
CA THR A 8 -20.47 -2.17 1.47
C THR A 8 -20.89 -2.80 2.79
N ARG A 9 -20.06 -2.70 3.84
CA ARG A 9 -20.34 -3.21 5.19
C ARG A 9 -19.82 -2.26 6.26
N GLY A 10 -20.66 -1.91 7.24
CA GLY A 10 -20.28 -1.09 8.40
C GLY A 10 -19.35 -1.78 9.39
N ARG A 11 -19.29 -3.12 9.38
CA ARG A 11 -18.36 -3.92 10.20
C ARG A 11 -17.67 -5.00 9.37
N ILE A 12 -16.38 -5.21 9.61
CA ILE A 12 -15.64 -6.38 9.11
C ILE A 12 -15.93 -7.54 10.06
N SER A 13 -16.16 -8.75 9.52
CA SER A 13 -16.30 -9.97 10.33
C SER A 13 -15.06 -10.17 11.22
N ALA A 14 -15.23 -10.67 12.44
CA ALA A 14 -14.15 -10.94 13.40
C ALA A 14 -13.00 -11.75 12.78
N GLY A 15 -13.30 -12.82 12.03
CA GLY A 15 -12.27 -13.60 11.32
C GLY A 15 -11.57 -12.82 10.20
N GLY A 16 -12.24 -11.84 9.60
CA GLY A 16 -11.64 -10.92 8.65
C GLY A 16 -10.68 -9.92 9.30
N VAL A 17 -11.02 -9.43 10.50
CA VAL A 17 -10.18 -8.54 11.30
C VAL A 17 -8.93 -9.27 11.78
N ILE A 18 -9.07 -10.49 12.32
CA ILE A 18 -7.94 -11.32 12.76
C ILE A 18 -6.95 -11.54 11.61
N LYS A 19 -7.43 -11.89 10.42
CA LYS A 19 -6.56 -12.06 9.24
C LYS A 19 -5.79 -10.79 8.87
N ILE A 20 -6.43 -9.62 8.99
CA ILE A 20 -5.77 -8.32 8.73
C ILE A 20 -4.70 -8.05 9.81
N ILE A 21 -5.05 -8.23 11.09
CA ILE A 21 -4.12 -7.99 12.20
C ILE A 21 -2.89 -8.90 12.09
N VAL A 22 -3.10 -10.20 11.88
CA VAL A 22 -2.01 -11.17 11.71
C VAL A 22 -1.12 -10.79 10.52
N CYS A 23 -1.73 -10.42 9.38
CA CYS A 23 -0.97 -9.98 8.21
C CYS A 23 -0.15 -8.71 8.48
N SER A 24 -0.73 -7.72 9.17
CA SER A 24 -0.04 -6.48 9.55
C SER A 24 1.11 -6.72 10.53
N ILE A 25 0.93 -7.61 11.52
CA ILE A 25 1.99 -7.97 12.47
C ILE A 25 3.12 -8.70 11.76
N LEU A 26 2.81 -9.68 10.91
CA LEU A 26 3.82 -10.40 10.12
C LEU A 26 4.62 -9.45 9.22
N PHE A 27 3.93 -8.49 8.59
CA PHE A 27 4.58 -7.46 7.78
C PHE A 27 5.52 -6.56 8.62
N LEU A 28 5.06 -6.13 9.81
CA LEU A 28 5.87 -5.33 10.72
C LEU A 28 7.12 -6.09 11.18
N VAL A 29 6.95 -7.33 11.64
CA VAL A 29 8.06 -8.18 12.10
C VAL A 29 9.05 -8.43 10.97
N ALA A 30 8.58 -8.74 9.76
CA ALA A 30 9.46 -8.94 8.61
C ALA A 30 10.23 -7.65 8.27
N THR A 31 9.60 -6.48 8.35
CA THR A 31 10.27 -5.20 8.08
C THR A 31 11.32 -4.88 9.14
N ILE A 32 11.03 -5.12 10.42
CA ILE A 32 11.99 -4.93 11.52
C ILE A 32 13.17 -5.89 11.39
N ALA A 33 12.91 -7.17 11.10
CA ALA A 33 13.96 -8.17 10.92
C ALA A 33 14.91 -7.79 9.76
N MET A 34 14.35 -7.27 8.66
CA MET A 34 15.15 -6.76 7.54
C MET A 34 16.00 -5.55 7.92
N PHE A 35 15.44 -4.63 8.70
CA PHE A 35 16.18 -3.47 9.19
C PHE A 35 17.34 -3.87 10.12
N ILE A 36 17.13 -4.86 11.00
CA ILE A 36 18.19 -5.39 11.87
C ILE A 36 19.29 -6.08 11.03
N TRP A 37 18.91 -6.86 10.03
CA TRP A 37 19.86 -7.50 9.10
C TRP A 37 20.71 -6.46 8.38
N GLU A 38 20.08 -5.38 7.93
CA GLU A 38 20.74 -4.27 7.27
C GLU A 38 21.81 -3.66 8.19
N VAL A 39 21.43 -3.23 9.40
CA VAL A 39 22.37 -2.64 10.35
C VAL A 39 23.51 -3.59 10.74
N ALA A 40 23.25 -4.90 10.83
CA ALA A 40 24.26 -5.88 11.20
C ALA A 40 25.22 -6.26 10.06
N SER A 41 24.80 -6.13 8.80
CA SER A 41 25.55 -6.61 7.63
C SER A 41 26.22 -5.50 6.83
N PHE A 42 25.79 -4.25 6.97
CA PHE A 42 26.34 -3.11 6.22
C PHE A 42 27.46 -2.39 6.99
N ASP A 43 28.59 -2.20 6.30
CA ASP A 43 29.73 -1.45 6.80
C ASP A 43 29.40 0.06 6.76
N PRO A 44 29.42 0.80 7.90
CA PRO A 44 29.02 2.21 7.96
C PRO A 44 29.85 3.16 7.09
N GLY A 45 30.97 2.71 6.54
CA GLY A 45 31.83 3.46 5.62
C GLY A 45 31.41 3.46 4.15
N LEU A 46 30.46 2.60 3.74
CA LEU A 46 30.01 2.49 2.36
C LEU A 46 28.55 2.94 2.23
N VAL A 47 28.30 4.00 1.44
CA VAL A 47 26.95 4.41 1.03
C VAL A 47 26.40 3.37 0.03
N LEU A 48 26.00 2.21 0.56
CA LEU A 48 25.27 1.21 -0.19
C LEU A 48 23.77 1.49 -0.11
N TYR A 49 23.11 1.33 -1.24
CA TYR A 49 21.70 1.60 -1.37
C TYR A 49 20.89 0.40 -0.89
N ILE A 50 19.80 0.65 -0.15
CA ILE A 50 18.92 -0.36 0.47
C ILE A 50 18.50 -1.48 -0.51
N TYR A 51 18.35 -1.16 -1.80
CA TYR A 51 17.91 -2.11 -2.84
C TYR A 51 19.04 -2.81 -3.60
N ASP A 52 20.31 -2.49 -3.34
CA ASP A 52 21.46 -3.28 -3.84
C ASP A 52 21.65 -4.58 -3.03
N SER A 53 20.85 -4.77 -1.99
CA SER A 53 21.00 -5.80 -0.98
C SER A 53 19.93 -6.90 -1.10
N THR A 54 20.29 -8.14 -0.76
CA THR A 54 19.35 -9.28 -0.66
C THR A 54 18.10 -8.98 0.20
N PRO A 55 18.19 -8.25 1.34
CA PRO A 55 17.04 -7.77 2.10
C PRO A 55 16.04 -6.92 1.27
N GLY A 56 16.54 -6.04 0.41
CA GLY A 56 15.72 -5.15 -0.41
C GLY A 56 14.82 -5.90 -1.40
N TYR A 57 15.35 -6.95 -2.05
CA TYR A 57 14.56 -7.79 -2.96
C TYR A 57 13.47 -8.59 -2.25
N CYS A 58 13.77 -9.12 -1.06
CA CYS A 58 12.77 -9.83 -0.26
C CYS A 58 11.64 -8.90 0.23
N LEU A 59 11.94 -7.63 0.56
CA LEU A 59 10.91 -6.63 0.87
C LEU A 59 10.00 -6.34 -0.34
N ILE A 60 10.56 -6.30 -1.55
CA ILE A 60 9.75 -6.18 -2.78
C ILE A 60 8.84 -7.41 -2.93
N GLY A 61 9.34 -8.61 -2.67
CA GLY A 61 8.55 -9.85 -2.71
C GLY A 61 7.36 -9.85 -1.74
N ILE A 62 7.58 -9.46 -0.48
CA ILE A 62 6.50 -9.36 0.52
C ILE A 62 5.45 -8.33 0.09
N LYS A 63 5.89 -7.19 -0.44
CA LYS A 63 4.99 -6.18 -0.99
C LYS A 63 4.13 -6.78 -2.11
N ILE A 64 4.70 -7.52 -3.06
CA ILE A 64 3.96 -8.13 -4.18
C ILE A 64 2.89 -9.10 -3.66
N ALA A 65 3.23 -9.92 -2.66
CA ALA A 65 2.26 -10.81 -2.03
C ALA A 65 1.09 -10.04 -1.39
N CYS A 66 1.37 -8.93 -0.69
CA CYS A 66 0.32 -8.05 -0.14
C CYS A 66 -0.55 -7.43 -1.25
N TRP A 67 0.03 -7.05 -2.38
CA TRP A 67 -0.71 -6.53 -3.54
C TRP A 67 -1.64 -7.57 -4.17
N LEU A 68 -1.17 -8.80 -4.36
CA LEU A 68 -2.00 -9.90 -4.85
C LEU A 68 -3.16 -10.20 -3.89
N TRP A 69 -2.90 -10.19 -2.58
CA TRP A 69 -3.95 -10.33 -1.57
C TRP A 69 -4.98 -9.20 -1.62
N PHE A 70 -4.53 -7.97 -1.87
CA PHE A 70 -5.41 -6.81 -2.05
C PHE A 70 -6.30 -6.95 -3.29
N LEU A 71 -5.73 -7.36 -4.43
CA LEU A 71 -6.48 -7.64 -5.66
C LEU A 71 -7.54 -8.72 -5.44
N TYR A 72 -7.16 -9.81 -4.76
CA TYR A 72 -8.10 -10.87 -4.39
C TYR A 72 -9.27 -10.33 -3.53
N GLY A 73 -8.96 -9.47 -2.56
CA GLY A 73 -9.96 -8.82 -1.72
C GLY A 73 -10.94 -7.96 -2.52
N ILE A 74 -10.44 -7.12 -3.43
CA ILE A 74 -11.29 -6.28 -4.29
C ILE A 74 -12.13 -7.15 -5.22
N PHE A 75 -11.54 -8.16 -5.87
CA PHE A 75 -12.27 -9.06 -6.77
C PHE A 75 -13.44 -9.74 -6.07
N PHE A 76 -13.22 -10.25 -4.86
CA PHE A 76 -14.28 -10.87 -4.05
C PHE A 76 -15.39 -9.87 -3.70
N THR A 77 -15.01 -8.63 -3.37
CA THR A 77 -15.97 -7.55 -3.06
C THR A 77 -16.77 -7.10 -4.29
N LEU A 78 -16.14 -6.95 -5.46
CA LEU A 78 -16.87 -6.64 -6.72
C LEU A 78 -17.81 -7.77 -7.13
N LYS A 79 -17.41 -9.03 -6.93
CA LYS A 79 -18.25 -10.19 -7.26
C LYS A 79 -19.57 -10.17 -6.50
N HIS A 80 -19.56 -9.75 -5.23
CA HIS A 80 -20.76 -9.68 -4.39
C HIS A 80 -21.51 -8.35 -4.49
N TYR A 81 -20.82 -7.24 -4.77
CA TYR A 81 -21.40 -5.89 -4.79
C TYR A 81 -21.04 -5.14 -6.07
N ARG A 82 -21.67 -5.56 -7.19
CA ARG A 82 -21.42 -4.97 -8.53
C ARG A 82 -21.83 -3.50 -8.62
N GLU A 83 -22.82 -3.07 -7.86
CA GLU A 83 -23.33 -1.69 -7.86
C GLU A 83 -22.29 -0.64 -7.43
N LYS A 84 -21.24 -1.05 -6.71
CA LYS A 84 -20.19 -0.14 -6.23
C LYS A 84 -18.94 -0.12 -7.12
N MET A 85 -18.99 -0.73 -8.31
CA MET A 85 -17.87 -0.80 -9.26
C MET A 85 -17.29 0.57 -9.63
N VAL A 86 -18.13 1.60 -9.72
CA VAL A 86 -17.73 2.97 -10.07
C VAL A 86 -16.72 3.55 -9.06
N PHE A 87 -16.75 3.11 -7.79
CA PHE A 87 -15.77 3.50 -6.79
C PHE A 87 -14.54 2.57 -6.80
N TYR A 88 -14.77 1.26 -6.86
CA TYR A 88 -13.68 0.29 -6.69
C TYR A 88 -12.74 0.19 -7.89
N ILE A 89 -13.19 0.44 -9.12
CA ILE A 89 -12.33 0.37 -10.30
C ILE A 89 -11.28 1.49 -10.29
N PRO A 90 -11.65 2.78 -10.14
CA PRO A 90 -10.67 3.84 -9.97
C PRO A 90 -9.76 3.60 -8.76
N PHE A 91 -10.32 3.15 -7.64
CA PHE A 91 -9.53 2.83 -6.45
C PHE A 91 -8.50 1.71 -6.70
N LEU A 92 -8.87 0.66 -7.43
CA LEU A 92 -7.96 -0.43 -7.79
C LEU A 92 -6.84 0.07 -8.70
N VAL A 93 -7.15 0.85 -9.74
CA VAL A 93 -6.16 1.39 -10.68
C VAL A 93 -5.18 2.33 -9.98
N LEU A 94 -5.69 3.24 -9.14
CA LEU A 94 -4.84 4.15 -8.38
C LEU A 94 -3.90 3.40 -7.44
N TYR A 95 -4.43 2.39 -6.73
CA TYR A 95 -3.63 1.63 -5.78
C TYR A 95 -2.62 0.68 -6.47
N THR A 96 -2.94 0.16 -7.66
CA THR A 96 -1.97 -0.63 -8.44
C THR A 96 -0.86 0.26 -8.96
N VAL A 97 -1.17 1.41 -9.56
CA VAL A 97 -0.16 2.38 -10.03
C VAL A 97 0.74 2.81 -8.88
N TRP A 98 0.16 3.14 -7.73
CA TRP A 98 0.90 3.46 -6.52
C TRP A 98 1.89 2.37 -6.10
N PHE A 99 1.39 1.13 -6.05
CA PHE A 99 2.14 0.00 -5.60
C PHE A 99 3.35 -0.28 -6.53
N TRP A 100 3.14 -0.20 -7.84
CA TRP A 100 4.18 -0.38 -8.84
C TRP A 100 5.16 0.79 -8.91
N PHE A 101 4.72 2.02 -8.63
CA PHE A 101 5.58 3.21 -8.61
C PHE A 101 6.80 3.02 -7.69
N GLY A 102 6.60 2.46 -6.49
CA GLY A 102 7.71 2.18 -5.56
C GLY A 102 8.73 1.19 -6.12
N ALA A 103 8.28 0.13 -6.80
CA ALA A 103 9.17 -0.85 -7.43
C ALA A 103 9.90 -0.25 -8.65
N SER A 104 9.21 0.54 -9.46
CA SER A 104 9.78 1.23 -10.62
C SER A 104 10.86 2.24 -10.22
N VAL A 105 10.64 3.00 -9.15
CA VAL A 105 11.66 3.93 -8.61
C VAL A 105 12.88 3.17 -8.09
N ALA A 106 12.68 2.05 -7.39
CA ALA A 106 13.78 1.22 -6.92
C ALA A 106 14.63 0.67 -8.08
N LEU A 107 13.99 0.15 -9.13
CA LEU A 107 14.68 -0.34 -10.34
C LEU A 107 15.41 0.78 -11.10
N ALA A 108 14.76 1.94 -11.26
CA ALA A 108 15.37 3.09 -11.92
C ALA A 108 16.60 3.61 -11.15
N ALA A 109 16.55 3.57 -9.81
CA ALA A 109 17.66 3.97 -8.95
C ALA A 109 18.87 3.04 -9.05
N ILE A 110 18.68 1.75 -9.34
CA ILE A 110 19.78 0.80 -9.57
C ILE A 110 20.53 1.17 -10.86
N ASN A 111 19.81 1.41 -11.96
CA ASN A 111 20.41 1.54 -13.29
C ASN A 111 20.91 2.94 -13.65
N THR A 112 20.36 4.00 -13.05
CA THR A 112 20.49 5.37 -13.60
C THR A 112 21.12 6.38 -12.64
N ILE A 113 21.06 6.15 -11.32
CA ILE A 113 21.39 7.18 -10.33
C ILE A 113 22.74 6.90 -9.65
N PRO A 114 23.67 7.88 -9.60
CA PRO A 114 24.92 7.72 -8.88
C PRO A 114 24.70 7.61 -7.36
N LYS A 115 25.51 6.79 -6.68
CA LYS A 115 25.32 6.40 -5.26
C LYS A 115 25.10 7.59 -4.31
N TRP A 116 25.80 8.71 -4.53
CA TRP A 116 25.76 9.90 -3.66
C TRP A 116 24.44 10.69 -3.71
N MET A 117 23.68 10.62 -4.81
CA MET A 117 22.34 11.25 -4.92
C MET A 117 21.21 10.26 -4.67
N LYS A 118 21.50 8.96 -4.78
CA LYS A 118 20.52 7.88 -4.87
C LYS A 118 19.54 7.90 -3.71
N GLU A 119 20.04 8.03 -2.50
CA GLU A 119 19.21 8.06 -1.29
C GLU A 119 18.25 9.26 -1.28
N LYS A 120 18.76 10.47 -1.57
CA LYS A 120 17.95 11.71 -1.56
C LYS A 120 16.86 11.70 -2.62
N VAL A 121 17.18 11.26 -3.84
CA VAL A 121 16.23 11.22 -4.96
C VAL A 121 15.14 10.19 -4.69
N VAL A 122 15.51 8.99 -4.23
CA VAL A 122 14.56 7.91 -3.94
C VAL A 122 13.64 8.28 -2.79
N GLN A 123 14.19 8.87 -1.73
CA GLN A 123 13.41 9.34 -0.59
C GLN A 123 12.46 10.47 -1.02
N GLY A 124 12.92 11.40 -1.84
CA GLY A 124 12.09 12.45 -2.44
C GLY A 124 10.93 11.90 -3.27
N CYS A 125 11.19 10.94 -4.16
CA CYS A 125 10.15 10.25 -4.94
C CYS A 125 9.16 9.50 -4.04
N SER A 126 9.64 8.83 -2.99
CA SER A 126 8.80 8.12 -2.03
C SER A 126 7.87 9.07 -1.27
N LEU A 127 8.40 10.19 -0.77
CA LEU A 127 7.60 11.25 -0.12
C LEU A 127 6.59 11.88 -1.07
N ALA A 128 7.00 12.21 -2.29
CA ALA A 128 6.13 12.77 -3.32
C ALA A 128 5.00 11.81 -3.68
N ALA A 129 5.31 10.51 -3.82
CA ALA A 129 4.30 9.48 -3.91
C ALA A 129 3.39 9.62 -2.70
N ILE A 130 3.85 9.33 -1.48
CA ILE A 130 3.06 9.35 -0.23
C ILE A 130 2.09 10.52 -0.19
N PHE A 131 2.56 11.73 -0.47
CA PHE A 131 1.75 12.94 -0.54
C PHE A 131 0.63 12.85 -1.59
N ILE A 132 0.94 12.52 -2.84
CA ILE A 132 -0.05 12.37 -3.91
C ILE A 132 -1.08 11.30 -3.56
N GLY A 133 -0.67 10.17 -3.00
CA GLY A 133 -1.60 9.09 -2.64
C GLY A 133 -2.58 9.51 -1.54
N HIS A 134 -2.10 10.24 -0.53
CA HIS A 134 -2.97 10.80 0.51
C HIS A 134 -3.89 11.89 -0.06
N LEU A 135 -3.40 12.73 -0.98
CA LEU A 135 -4.21 13.75 -1.64
C LEU A 135 -5.34 13.12 -2.46
N ILE A 136 -5.04 12.09 -3.26
CA ILE A 136 -6.03 11.35 -4.05
C ILE A 136 -7.04 10.66 -3.13
N PHE A 137 -6.58 10.05 -2.03
CA PHE A 137 -7.45 9.44 -1.04
C PHE A 137 -8.38 10.47 -0.37
N LEU A 138 -7.87 11.66 -0.04
CA LEU A 138 -8.66 12.76 0.49
C LEU A 138 -9.74 13.21 -0.50
N ILE A 139 -9.38 13.38 -1.77
CA ILE A 139 -10.33 13.76 -2.83
C ILE A 139 -11.43 12.68 -2.98
N LEU A 140 -11.03 11.41 -2.99
CA LEU A 140 -11.96 10.27 -3.15
C LEU A 140 -12.92 10.12 -1.95
N THR A 141 -12.46 10.45 -0.74
CA THR A 141 -13.26 10.40 0.50
C THR A 141 -13.94 11.73 0.83
N TRP A 142 -13.78 12.76 -0.01
CA TRP A 142 -14.31 14.08 0.26
C TRP A 142 -15.86 14.04 0.33
N PRO A 143 -16.47 14.56 1.41
CA PRO A 143 -17.89 14.35 1.73
C PRO A 143 -18.87 14.79 0.63
N THR A 144 -18.57 15.87 -0.11
CA THR A 144 -19.40 16.35 -1.23
C THR A 144 -19.45 15.39 -2.42
N MET A 145 -18.37 14.65 -2.72
CA MET A 145 -18.35 13.62 -3.78
C MET A 145 -18.77 12.24 -3.26
N ALA A 146 -18.43 11.95 -2.00
CA ALA A 146 -18.66 10.67 -1.34
C ALA A 146 -20.14 10.44 -0.98
N ASN A 147 -21.00 11.46 -0.91
CA ASN A 147 -22.40 11.34 -0.48
C ASN A 147 -23.25 10.31 -1.26
N LYS A 148 -22.94 10.04 -2.54
CA LYS A 148 -23.60 8.98 -3.34
C LYS A 148 -23.07 7.57 -3.04
N THR A 149 -21.82 7.47 -2.58
CA THR A 149 -21.14 6.20 -2.31
C THR A 149 -21.26 5.80 -0.84
N PHE A 150 -21.21 6.79 0.06
CA PHE A 150 -21.30 6.73 1.51
C PHE A 150 -22.51 7.58 1.99
N PRO A 151 -23.65 6.96 2.31
CA PRO A 151 -24.80 7.69 2.84
C PRO A 151 -24.56 8.05 4.32
N TYR A 152 -23.93 9.20 4.57
CA TYR A 152 -23.66 9.70 5.93
C TYR A 152 -24.93 10.13 6.71
N HIS A 153 -26.06 10.21 6.01
CA HIS A 153 -27.34 10.72 6.52
C HIS A 153 -28.28 9.60 7.02
N ILE A 154 -27.96 8.33 6.77
CA ILE A 154 -28.75 7.22 7.30
C ILE A 154 -28.23 6.89 8.70
N LYS A 155 -28.87 7.45 9.72
CA LYS A 155 -28.72 6.96 11.10
C LYS A 155 -29.28 5.55 11.14
N THR A 156 -28.44 4.54 11.03
CA THR A 156 -28.84 3.18 11.42
C THR A 156 -28.84 3.15 12.95
N THR A 157 -29.97 3.48 13.55
CA THR A 157 -30.31 3.00 14.90
C THR A 157 -30.19 1.48 14.88
N GLN A 158 -29.14 0.97 15.53
CA GLN A 158 -29.00 -0.40 16.00
C GLN A 158 -28.66 -0.33 17.49
#